data_AF-A0A1J4NP51-F1
#
_entry.id   AF-A0A1J4NP51-F1
#
_cell.length_a   1.000
_cell.length_b   1.000
_cell.length_c   1.000
_cell.angle_alpha   90.00
_cell.angle_beta   90.00
_cell.angle_gamma   90.00
#
_symmetry.space_group_name_H-M   'P 1'
#
loop_
_entity.id
_entity.type
_entity.pdbx_description
1 polymer ?
#
loop_
_entity_poly.entity_id
_entity_poly.type
_entity_poly.pdbx_seq_one_letter_code
_entity_poly.pdbx_strand_id
1 'polypeptide(L)'
;MVLLSDIEDTAVTRQTAEALARVGTPAAVRVIALAVAGADDNQADWLQTGIQDAIEGPGGAPGVGSVCGQLARDPEEAVRRGAAEISAWVGETGR
;
A
#
# COMPACT_ATOMS: atom_id res chain seq x y z
N MET A 1 -32.82 -3.30 9.97
CA MET A 1 -31.60 -4.00 10.44
C MET A 1 -30.55 -3.79 9.37
N VAL A 2 -29.70 -2.77 9.55
CA VAL A 2 -28.59 -2.47 8.64
C VAL A 2 -27.48 -3.45 8.99
N LEU A 3 -27.07 -4.28 8.02
CA LEU A 3 -25.91 -5.14 8.16
C LEU A 3 -24.68 -4.25 8.05
N LEU A 4 -23.97 -4.12 9.17
CA LEU A 4 -22.64 -3.54 9.26
C LEU A 4 -21.66 -4.56 8.64
N SER A 5 -21.70 -4.72 7.32
CA SER A 5 -20.69 -5.51 6.62
C SER A 5 -19.38 -4.70 6.58
N ASP A 6 -18.28 -5.33 7.01
CA ASP A 6 -16.90 -5.01 6.64
C ASP A 6 -16.13 -3.84 7.28
N ILE A 7 -16.62 -3.17 8.34
CA ILE A 7 -15.79 -2.12 9.01
C ILE A 7 -14.54 -2.73 9.70
N GLU A 8 -14.60 -3.96 10.21
CA GLU A 8 -13.43 -4.58 10.86
C GLU A 8 -12.40 -5.13 9.87
N ASP A 9 -12.82 -5.72 8.74
CA ASP A 9 -11.89 -6.20 7.70
C ASP A 9 -11.15 -5.03 7.03
N THR A 10 -11.86 -3.93 6.79
CA THR A 10 -11.27 -2.71 6.20
C THR A 10 -10.30 -1.98 7.14
N ALA A 11 -10.58 -1.96 8.44
CA ALA A 11 -9.66 -1.43 9.45
C ALA A 11 -8.37 -2.25 9.54
N VAL A 12 -8.46 -3.58 9.42
CA VAL A 12 -7.30 -4.49 9.41
C VAL A 12 -6.47 -4.28 8.14
N THR A 13 -7.09 -4.10 6.96
CA THR A 13 -6.39 -3.78 5.70
C THR A 13 -5.55 -2.50 5.85
N ARG A 14 -6.13 -1.42 6.37
CA ARG A 14 -5.43 -0.15 6.61
C ARG A 14 -4.23 -0.30 7.56
N GLN A 15 -4.44 -0.88 8.74
CA GLN A 15 -3.37 -1.04 9.75
C GLN A 15 -2.25 -1.96 9.27
N THR A 16 -2.59 -3.01 8.53
CA THR A 16 -1.60 -3.92 7.95
C THR A 16 -0.76 -3.21 6.89
N ALA A 17 -1.39 -2.42 6.01
CA ALA A 17 -0.68 -1.62 5.02
C ALA A 17 0.26 -0.60 5.68
N GLU A 18 -0.20 0.10 6.72
CA GLU A 18 0.60 1.06 7.50
C GLU A 18 1.83 0.38 8.12
N ALA A 19 1.65 -0.75 8.79
CA ALA A 19 2.74 -1.48 9.43
C ALA A 19 3.78 -1.98 8.41
N LEU A 20 3.33 -2.57 7.29
CA LEU A 20 4.23 -3.05 6.24
C LEU A 20 4.96 -1.89 5.54
N ALA A 21 4.28 -0.76 5.32
CA ALA A 21 4.89 0.43 4.73
C ALA A 21 5.99 1.01 5.63
N ARG A 22 5.75 1.05 6.95
CA ARG A 22 6.78 1.44 7.94
C ARG A 22 7.98 0.49 7.94
N VAL A 23 7.76 -0.81 7.77
CA VAL A 23 8.86 -1.79 7.63
C VAL A 23 9.67 -1.48 6.37
N GLY A 24 9.02 -1.14 5.26
CA GLY A 24 9.67 -0.56 4.07
C GLY A 24 10.68 -1.47 3.36
N THR A 25 10.77 -2.75 3.73
CA THR A 25 11.68 -3.71 3.09
C THR A 25 11.15 -4.16 1.72
N PRO A 26 12.01 -4.65 0.81
CA PRO A 26 11.58 -5.21 -0.47
C PRO A 26 10.47 -6.27 -0.35
N ALA A 27 10.57 -7.16 0.64
CA ALA A 27 9.55 -8.18 0.88
C ALA A 27 8.22 -7.57 1.35
N ALA A 28 8.25 -6.61 2.28
CA ALA A 28 7.04 -5.96 2.78
C ALA A 28 6.33 -5.18 1.66
N VAL A 29 7.06 -4.36 0.90
CA VAL A 29 6.48 -3.58 -0.20
C VAL A 29 5.98 -4.49 -1.33
N ARG A 30 6.63 -5.64 -1.58
CA ARG A 30 6.12 -6.63 -2.53
C ARG A 30 4.77 -7.22 -2.10
N VAL A 31 4.59 -7.48 -0.80
CA VAL A 31 3.29 -7.93 -0.25
C VAL A 31 2.22 -6.87 -0.44
N ILE A 32 2.53 -5.60 -0.14
CA ILE A 32 1.60 -4.48 -0.38
C ILE A 32 1.25 -4.38 -1.87
N ALA A 33 2.24 -4.46 -2.76
CA ALA A 33 2.03 -4.39 -4.21
C ALA A 33 1.11 -5.50 -4.73
N LEU A 34 1.24 -6.72 -4.20
CA LEU A 34 0.32 -7.82 -4.54
C LEU A 34 -1.10 -7.56 -4.05
N ALA A 35 -1.25 -7.01 -2.83
CA ALA A 35 -2.57 -6.64 -2.30
C ALA A 35 -3.22 -5.54 -3.15
N VAL A 36 -2.47 -4.50 -3.53
CA VAL A 36 -2.95 -3.41 -4.40
C VAL A 36 -3.40 -3.94 -5.76
N ALA A 37 -2.62 -4.80 -6.40
CA ALA A 37 -2.96 -5.34 -7.72
C ALA A 37 -4.22 -6.22 -7.74
N GLY A 38 -4.63 -6.77 -6.60
CA GLY A 38 -5.82 -7.60 -6.46
C GLY A 38 -6.99 -6.91 -5.76
N ALA A 39 -6.82 -5.66 -5.33
CA ALA A 39 -7.83 -4.92 -4.59
C ALA A 39 -8.97 -4.45 -5.50
N ASP A 40 -10.21 -4.51 -5.01
CA ASP A 40 -11.28 -3.67 -5.52
C ASP A 40 -11.14 -2.23 -5.01
N ASP A 41 -11.92 -1.30 -5.57
CA ASP A 41 -11.83 0.13 -5.26
C ASP A 41 -11.91 0.44 -3.75
N ASN A 42 -12.78 -0.27 -3.02
CA ASN A 42 -12.91 -0.05 -1.57
C ASN A 42 -11.66 -0.53 -0.83
N GLN A 43 -11.11 -1.70 -1.20
CA GLN A 43 -9.86 -2.18 -0.59
C GLN A 43 -8.66 -1.30 -0.95
N ALA A 44 -8.61 -0.78 -2.19
CA ALA A 44 -7.57 0.11 -2.65
C ALA A 44 -7.52 1.42 -1.84
N ASP A 45 -8.68 2.01 -1.52
CA ASP A 45 -8.78 3.21 -0.68
C ASP A 45 -8.17 2.98 0.72
N TRP A 46 -8.43 1.81 1.33
CA TRP A 46 -7.87 1.48 2.65
C TRP A 46 -6.36 1.21 2.61
N LEU A 47 -5.89 0.52 1.57
CA LEU A 47 -4.46 0.28 1.34
C LEU A 47 -3.72 1.61 1.12
N GLN A 48 -4.26 2.48 0.27
CA GLN A 48 -3.72 3.81 0.03
C GLN A 48 -3.65 4.61 1.34
N THR A 49 -4.75 4.64 2.10
CA THR A 49 -4.80 5.36 3.37
C THR A 49 -3.75 4.87 4.36
N GLY A 50 -3.59 3.55 4.51
CA GLY A 50 -2.58 2.99 5.41
C GLY A 50 -1.15 3.31 5.00
N ILE A 51 -0.86 3.31 3.69
CA ILE A 51 0.45 3.73 3.18
C ILE A 51 0.71 5.21 3.47
N GLN A 52 -0.29 6.08 3.32
CA GLN A 52 -0.16 7.50 3.65
C GLN A 52 0.04 7.72 5.16
N ASP A 53 -0.72 7.04 6.01
CA ASP A 53 -0.52 7.10 7.47
C ASP A 53 0.92 6.74 7.89
N ALA A 54 1.53 5.78 7.19
CA ALA A 54 2.91 5.39 7.44
C ALA A 54 3.90 6.50 7.02
N ILE A 55 3.63 7.21 5.92
CA ILE A 55 4.47 8.29 5.39
C ILE A 55 4.35 9.55 6.26
N GLU A 56 3.13 9.93 6.62
CA GLU A 56 2.82 11.12 7.42
C GLU A 56 3.13 10.90 8.91
N GLY A 57 3.16 9.65 9.34
CA GLY A 57 3.44 9.25 10.71
C GLY A 57 4.90 9.45 11.14
N PRO A 58 5.17 9.40 12.46
CA PRO A 58 6.52 9.55 13.00
C PRO A 58 7.45 8.44 12.50
N GLY A 59 8.60 8.84 11.96
CA GLY A 59 9.57 7.93 11.34
C GLY A 59 9.37 7.71 9.84
N GLY A 60 8.19 8.07 9.30
CA GLY A 60 7.87 7.98 7.88
C GLY A 60 7.97 6.56 7.31
N ALA A 61 7.91 6.47 5.97
CA ALA A 61 8.11 5.23 5.22
C ALA A 61 9.19 5.40 4.13
N PRO A 62 10.44 5.72 4.49
CA PRO A 62 11.48 6.15 3.53
C PRO A 62 11.83 5.09 2.48
N GLY A 63 11.52 3.82 2.73
CA GLY A 63 11.81 2.71 1.81
C GLY A 63 10.79 2.54 0.67
N VAL A 64 9.54 2.96 0.86
CA VAL A 64 8.43 2.59 -0.04
C VAL A 64 8.67 3.06 -1.47
N GLY A 65 8.99 4.34 -1.69
CA GLY A 65 9.20 4.88 -3.03
C GLY A 65 10.42 4.26 -3.74
N SER A 66 11.54 4.11 -3.03
CA SER A 66 12.75 3.49 -3.60
C SER A 66 12.53 2.04 -3.99
N VAL A 67 11.84 1.27 -3.14
CA VAL A 67 11.53 -0.13 -3.39
C VAL A 67 10.52 -0.29 -4.52
N CYS A 68 9.51 0.56 -4.63
CA CYS A 68 8.59 0.53 -5.77
C CYS A 68 9.33 0.72 -7.11
N GLY A 69 10.34 1.60 -7.15
CA GLY A 69 11.22 1.76 -8.32
C GLY A 69 12.01 0.49 -8.68
N GLN A 70 12.38 -0.33 -7.69
CA GLN A 70 13.01 -1.63 -7.91
C GLN A 70 11.99 -2.65 -8.43
N LEU A 71 10.80 -2.69 -7.83
CA LEU A 71 9.72 -3.62 -8.18
C LEU A 71 9.11 -3.36 -9.56
N ALA A 72 9.34 -2.19 -10.16
CA ALA A 72 8.99 -1.92 -11.56
C ALA A 72 9.61 -2.92 -12.56
N ARG A 73 10.64 -3.67 -12.16
CA ARG A 73 11.30 -4.72 -12.95
C ARG A 73 11.05 -6.14 -12.41
N ASP A 74 10.16 -6.31 -11.44
CA ASP A 74 9.83 -7.63 -10.88
C ASP A 74 9.32 -8.56 -11.98
N PRO A 75 9.67 -9.86 -11.99
CA PRO A 75 9.18 -10.80 -13.00
C PRO A 75 7.65 -10.95 -12.97
N GLU A 76 7.01 -10.76 -11.83
CA GLU A 76 5.57 -10.92 -11.65
C GLU A 76 4.81 -9.64 -12.05
N GLU A 77 3.88 -9.76 -12.99
CA GLU A 77 3.12 -8.60 -13.50
C GLU A 77 2.31 -7.90 -12.42
N ALA A 78 1.65 -8.67 -11.56
CA ALA A 78 0.87 -8.13 -10.46
C ALA A 78 1.72 -7.24 -9.54
N VAL A 79 2.93 -7.69 -9.21
CA VAL A 79 3.88 -6.91 -8.40
C VAL A 79 4.27 -5.61 -9.10
N ARG A 80 4.59 -5.65 -10.39
CA ARG A 80 4.93 -4.44 -11.16
C ARG A 80 3.77 -3.44 -11.19
N ARG A 81 2.55 -3.93 -11.42
CA ARG A 81 1.33 -3.11 -11.47
C ARG A 81 1.05 -2.44 -10.14
N GLY A 82 1.03 -3.21 -9.05
CA GLY A 82 0.79 -2.66 -7.72
C GLY A 82 1.89 -1.69 -7.28
N ALA A 83 3.15 -1.95 -7.60
CA ALA A 83 4.24 -1.02 -7.31
C ALA A 83 4.10 0.31 -8.08
N ALA A 84 3.58 0.27 -9.31
CA ALA A 84 3.31 1.48 -10.09
C ALA A 84 2.16 2.31 -9.47
N GLU A 85 1.10 1.66 -8.99
CA GLU A 85 0.00 2.35 -8.31
C GLU A 85 0.42 2.97 -7.00
N ILE A 86 1.17 2.24 -6.16
CA ILE A 86 1.75 2.80 -4.93
C ILE A 86 2.63 4.01 -5.24
N SER A 87 3.42 3.95 -6.33
CA SER A 87 4.26 5.08 -6.75
C SER A 87 3.44 6.30 -7.17
N ALA A 88 2.27 6.09 -7.79
CA ALA A 88 1.35 7.17 -8.13
C ALA A 88 0.81 7.84 -6.87
N TRP A 89 0.33 7.05 -5.89
CA TRP A 89 -0.18 7.56 -4.62
C TRP A 89 0.84 8.39 -3.84
N VAL A 90 2.11 7.96 -3.84
CA VAL A 90 3.21 8.68 -3.17
C VAL A 90 3.63 9.93 -3.96
N GLY A 91 3.50 9.92 -5.29
CA GLY A 91 3.80 11.08 -6.14
C GLY A 91 2.74 12.18 -6.05
N GLU A 92 1.49 11.82 -5.77
CA GLU A 92 0.36 12.76 -5.61
C GLU A 92 0.46 13.61 -4.34
N THR A 93 1.10 13.11 -3.28
CA THR A 93 1.27 13.84 -2.01
C THR A 93 2.46 14.80 -1.98
N GLY A 94 3.31 14.79 -3.01
CA GLY A 94 4.48 15.67 -3.15
C GLY A 94 4.24 16.97 -3.92
N ARG A 95 2.99 17.29 -4.31
CA ARG A 95 2.60 18.53 -5.02
C ARG A 95 1.77 19.43 -4.11
#